data_AF-A0A816PTT6-F1
#
_entry.id   AF-A0A816PTT6-F1
#
_cell.length_a   1.000
_cell.length_b   1.000
_cell.length_c   1.000
_cell.angle_alpha   90.00
_cell.angle_beta   90.00
_cell.angle_gamma   90.00
#
_symmetry.space_group_name_H-M   'P 1'
#
loop_
_entity.id
_entity.type
_entity.pdbx_description
1 polymer ?
#
loop_
_entity_poly.entity_id
_entity_poly.type
_entity_poly.pdbx_seq_one_letter_code
_entity_poly.pdbx_strand_id
1 'polypeptide(L)'
;MNIFQELYNINNNWIIVGDLNTTLFEMGSTKTNARGKQPQKLLNEGIIECVDDNSTTFEKDGYEAKLYWILGSQPLRSSITNVETHPTIGTINGHKQLAFDIQIGVEPKPTSPRLSLNFKAAKWTKFRSKLGQQLMLWNNETSLNAALNIEEHSTFTTNSIMLATHEVLPTSTPTSKSYTLSEASTSLVTLKHQTYRRWKRTGDNIGKRHYYNSKILLINSLRNDRRDNLNKLMSSLCHKKMYSDKV
;
A
#
# COMPACT_ATOMS: atom_id res chain seq x y z
N MET A 1 23.19 -8.11 -7.21
CA MET A 1 22.87 -9.39 -6.57
C MET A 1 23.32 -9.43 -5.11
N ASN A 2 24.48 -8.88 -4.76
CA ASN A 2 24.96 -8.79 -3.37
C ASN A 2 24.01 -8.13 -2.35
N ILE A 3 23.34 -7.04 -2.72
CA ILE A 3 22.58 -6.22 -1.75
C ILE A 3 21.39 -6.99 -1.12
N PHE A 4 20.69 -7.84 -1.87
CA PHE A 4 19.57 -8.61 -1.31
C PHE A 4 20.04 -9.69 -0.34
N GLN A 5 21.18 -10.32 -0.62
CA GLN A 5 21.81 -11.29 0.27
C GLN A 5 22.29 -10.61 1.55
N GLU A 6 22.94 -9.46 1.42
CA GLU A 6 23.41 -8.64 2.55
C GLU A 6 22.22 -8.17 3.41
N LEU A 7 21.16 -7.66 2.79
CA LEU A 7 19.93 -7.27 3.50
C LEU A 7 19.27 -8.46 4.21
N TYR A 8 19.19 -9.62 3.55
CA TYR A 8 18.66 -10.85 4.16
C TYR A 8 19.48 -11.28 5.38
N ASN A 9 20.81 -11.18 5.32
CA ASN A 9 21.70 -11.53 6.43
C ASN A 9 21.60 -10.53 7.60
N ILE A 10 21.32 -9.25 7.32
CA ILE A 10 21.17 -8.20 8.35
C ILE A 10 19.79 -8.27 9.01
N ASN A 11 18.73 -8.49 8.22
CA ASN A 11 17.37 -8.59 8.71
C ASN A 11 16.57 -9.53 7.79
N ASN A 12 16.19 -10.68 8.32
CA ASN A 12 15.40 -11.69 7.63
C ASN A 12 13.90 -11.61 7.97
N ASN A 13 13.40 -10.48 8.49
CA ASN A 13 12.00 -10.28 8.85
C ASN A 13 11.33 -9.21 7.99
N TRP A 14 11.14 -9.52 6.71
CA TRP A 14 10.51 -8.61 5.75
C TRP A 14 9.49 -9.30 4.86
N ILE A 15 8.52 -8.49 4.41
CA ILE A 15 7.45 -8.85 3.49
C ILE A 15 7.43 -7.80 2.38
N ILE A 16 7.47 -8.24 1.13
CA ILE A 16 7.28 -7.39 -0.06
C ILE A 16 5.94 -7.75 -0.66
N VAL A 17 5.03 -6.77 -0.73
CA VAL A 17 3.69 -6.94 -1.32
C VAL A 17 3.40 -5.80 -2.27
N GLY A 18 2.86 -6.13 -3.45
CA GLY A 18 2.38 -5.14 -4.39
C GLY A 18 2.27 -5.67 -5.81
N ASP A 19 1.89 -4.77 -6.73
CA ASP A 19 1.94 -5.02 -8.16
C ASP A 19 3.39 -4.96 -8.62
N LEU A 20 4.02 -6.12 -8.83
CA LEU A 20 5.39 -6.19 -9.32
C LEU A 20 5.47 -6.04 -10.85
N ASN A 21 4.32 -6.10 -11.54
CA ASN A 21 4.22 -6.14 -12.99
C ASN A 21 5.16 -7.18 -13.63
N THR A 22 5.35 -8.29 -12.90
CA THR A 22 6.16 -9.46 -13.27
C THR A 22 5.24 -10.65 -13.47
N THR A 23 5.56 -11.50 -14.43
CA THR A 23 4.90 -12.78 -14.64
C THR A 23 5.92 -13.89 -14.44
N LEU A 24 5.50 -14.97 -13.78
CA LEU A 24 6.31 -16.12 -13.40
C LEU A 24 5.54 -17.39 -13.72
N PHE A 25 6.10 -18.25 -14.58
CA PHE A 25 5.44 -19.50 -14.98
C PHE A 25 5.20 -20.43 -13.78
N GLU A 26 6.22 -20.62 -12.95
CA GLU A 26 6.18 -21.47 -11.75
C GLU A 26 5.17 -21.00 -10.69
N MET A 27 4.68 -19.77 -10.81
CA MET A 27 3.73 -19.18 -9.88
C MET A 27 2.34 -18.95 -10.52
N GLY A 28 2.04 -19.65 -11.62
CA GLY A 28 0.69 -19.65 -12.21
C GLY A 28 0.45 -18.60 -13.30
N SER A 29 1.49 -17.92 -13.80
CA SER A 29 1.39 -17.17 -15.05
C SER A 29 1.60 -18.08 -16.26
N THR A 30 1.10 -17.71 -17.44
CA THR A 30 1.31 -18.47 -18.69
C THR A 30 2.77 -18.47 -19.17
N LYS A 31 3.55 -17.45 -18.79
CA LYS A 31 4.99 -17.34 -19.12
C LYS A 31 5.74 -16.47 -18.13
N THR A 32 7.03 -16.71 -18.00
CA THR A 32 7.94 -15.81 -17.28
C THR A 32 8.37 -14.65 -18.17
N ASN A 33 8.10 -13.40 -17.77
CA ASN A 33 8.58 -12.22 -18.51
C ASN A 33 10.00 -11.82 -18.08
N ALA A 34 10.63 -10.89 -18.82
CA ALA A 34 12.01 -10.48 -18.53
C ALA A 34 12.21 -9.94 -17.10
N ARG A 35 11.19 -9.27 -16.56
CA ARG A 35 11.20 -8.73 -15.19
C ARG A 35 11.04 -9.84 -14.13
N GLY A 36 10.31 -10.91 -14.45
CA GLY A 36 10.13 -12.09 -13.59
C GLY A 36 11.42 -12.88 -13.37
N LYS A 37 12.41 -12.79 -14.26
CA LYS A 37 13.70 -13.51 -14.09
C LYS A 37 14.46 -13.12 -12.81
N GLN A 38 14.32 -11.88 -12.35
CA GLN A 38 14.98 -11.41 -11.13
C GLN A 38 14.37 -12.03 -9.85
N PRO A 39 13.06 -11.92 -9.57
CA PRO A 39 12.45 -12.60 -8.44
C PRO A 39 12.54 -14.13 -8.57
N GLN A 40 12.51 -14.70 -9.78
CA GLN A 40 12.74 -16.13 -9.98
C GLN A 40 14.10 -16.58 -9.45
N LYS A 41 15.15 -15.80 -9.71
CA LYS A 41 16.49 -16.12 -9.20
C LYS A 41 16.53 -16.08 -7.67
N LEU A 42 15.92 -15.07 -7.06
CA LEU A 42 15.85 -14.94 -5.59
C LEU A 42 15.02 -16.07 -4.94
N LEU A 43 13.96 -16.52 -5.62
CA LEU A 43 13.15 -17.69 -5.21
C LEU A 43 13.99 -18.97 -5.26
N ASN A 44 14.71 -19.19 -6.37
CA ASN A 44 15.55 -20.38 -6.55
C ASN A 44 16.74 -20.43 -5.57
N GLU A 45 17.23 -19.27 -5.14
CA GLU A 45 18.28 -19.15 -4.13
C GLU A 45 17.74 -19.30 -2.70
N GLY A 46 16.42 -19.43 -2.50
CA GLY A 46 15.79 -19.58 -1.19
C GLY A 46 15.83 -18.32 -0.33
N ILE A 47 16.18 -17.17 -0.90
CA ILE A 47 16.26 -15.87 -0.20
C ILE A 47 14.86 -15.34 0.09
N ILE A 48 13.94 -15.58 -0.85
CA ILE A 48 12.54 -15.20 -0.75
C ILE A 48 11.64 -16.38 -1.02
N GLU A 49 10.44 -16.33 -0.49
CA GLU A 49 9.39 -17.28 -0.76
C GLU A 49 8.11 -16.56 -1.14
N CYS A 50 7.36 -17.15 -2.06
CA CYS A 50 6.03 -16.68 -2.39
C CYS A 50 5.00 -17.39 -1.49
N VAL A 51 4.11 -16.61 -0.87
CA VAL A 51 2.92 -17.12 -0.20
C VAL A 51 1.70 -16.62 -0.98
N ASP A 52 0.87 -17.53 -1.46
CA ASP A 52 -0.28 -17.16 -2.28
C ASP A 52 -1.39 -18.22 -2.21
N ASP A 53 -2.55 -17.90 -2.79
CA ASP A 53 -3.74 -18.74 -2.86
C ASP A 53 -3.97 -19.34 -4.27
N ASN A 54 -2.97 -19.29 -5.15
CA ASN A 54 -3.04 -19.68 -6.57
C ASN A 54 -4.04 -18.91 -7.46
N SER A 55 -4.79 -17.95 -6.93
CA SER A 55 -5.77 -17.19 -7.70
C SER A 55 -5.11 -16.19 -8.65
N THR A 56 -5.79 -15.86 -9.75
CA THR A 56 -5.40 -14.75 -10.62
C THR A 56 -5.66 -13.44 -9.90
N THR A 57 -4.67 -12.54 -9.90
CA THR A 57 -4.77 -11.24 -9.21
C THR A 57 -5.08 -10.09 -10.17
N PHE A 58 -5.08 -10.36 -11.48
CA PHE A 58 -5.44 -9.43 -12.53
C PHE A 58 -6.30 -10.14 -13.58
N GLU A 59 -7.45 -9.55 -13.90
CA GLU A 59 -8.35 -10.02 -14.94
C GLU A 59 -9.00 -8.83 -15.64
N LYS A 60 -8.75 -8.68 -16.94
CA LYS A 60 -9.35 -7.62 -17.74
C LYS A 60 -9.40 -8.03 -19.21
N ASP A 61 -10.55 -7.83 -19.86
CA ASP A 61 -10.73 -8.04 -21.30
C ASP A 61 -10.25 -9.44 -21.80
N GLY A 62 -10.51 -10.49 -21.00
CA GLY A 62 -10.10 -11.86 -21.29
C GLY A 62 -8.61 -12.17 -21.04
N TYR A 63 -7.84 -11.19 -20.54
CA TYR A 63 -6.47 -11.40 -20.07
C TYR A 63 -6.47 -11.65 -18.57
N GLU A 64 -5.93 -12.80 -18.17
CA GLU A 64 -5.74 -13.20 -16.79
C GLU A 64 -4.26 -13.34 -16.46
N ALA A 65 -3.84 -12.75 -15.33
CA ALA A 65 -2.47 -12.86 -14.86
C ALA A 65 -2.39 -12.76 -13.34
N LYS A 66 -1.28 -13.30 -12.82
CA LYS A 66 -0.86 -13.09 -11.44
C LYS A 66 0.27 -12.07 -11.45
N LEU A 67 -0.03 -10.88 -10.92
CA LEU A 67 0.83 -9.69 -10.93
C LEU A 67 1.12 -9.19 -9.52
N TYR A 68 0.24 -9.54 -8.57
CA TYR A 68 0.43 -9.25 -7.17
C TYR A 68 1.01 -10.47 -6.46
N TRP A 69 2.03 -10.23 -5.66
CA TRP A 69 2.77 -11.27 -4.96
C TRP A 69 2.95 -10.89 -3.50
N ILE A 70 2.91 -11.88 -2.61
CA ILE A 70 3.34 -11.74 -1.22
C ILE A 70 4.65 -12.50 -1.12
N LEU A 71 5.75 -11.75 -1.11
CA LEU A 71 7.09 -12.30 -0.99
C LEU A 71 7.56 -12.14 0.45
N GLY A 72 7.67 -13.25 1.16
CA GLY A 72 8.18 -13.31 2.52
C GLY A 72 9.61 -13.79 2.55
N SER A 73 10.36 -13.35 3.55
CA SER A 73 11.60 -14.01 3.95
C SER A 73 11.28 -15.31 4.71
N GLN A 74 12.17 -16.31 4.61
CA GLN A 74 11.98 -17.66 5.16
C GLN A 74 11.43 -17.77 6.60
N PRO A 75 11.86 -16.97 7.60
CA PRO A 75 11.27 -17.08 8.95
C PRO A 75 9.86 -16.50 9.09
N LEU A 76 9.40 -15.66 8.14
CA LEU A 76 8.06 -15.07 8.17
C LEU A 76 7.02 -15.86 7.38
N ARG A 77 7.43 -16.76 6.49
CA ARG A 77 6.51 -17.54 5.65
C ARG A 77 5.49 -18.30 6.50
N SER A 78 5.95 -18.98 7.55
CA SER A 78 5.07 -19.73 8.48
C SER A 78 4.11 -18.85 9.29
N SER A 79 4.40 -17.55 9.39
CA SER A 79 3.57 -16.58 10.12
C SER A 79 2.51 -15.93 9.24
N ILE A 80 2.62 -16.07 7.91
CA ILE A 80 1.65 -15.57 6.94
C ILE A 80 0.57 -16.64 6.75
N THR A 81 -0.68 -16.30 7.10
CA THR A 81 -1.83 -17.20 7.05
C THR A 81 -3.02 -16.52 6.37
N ASN A 82 -4.09 -17.27 6.11
CA ASN A 82 -5.35 -16.77 5.54
C ASN A 82 -5.15 -15.92 4.26
N VAL A 83 -4.24 -16.36 3.39
CA VAL A 83 -4.02 -15.67 2.12
C VAL A 83 -5.24 -15.87 1.21
N GLU A 84 -5.82 -14.77 0.76
CA GLU A 84 -7.00 -14.77 -0.10
C GLU A 84 -6.90 -13.66 -1.15
N THR A 85 -7.11 -14.01 -2.41
CA THR A 85 -7.39 -13.07 -3.49
C THR A 85 -8.89 -12.85 -3.59
N HIS A 86 -9.37 -11.66 -3.22
CA HIS A 86 -10.79 -11.35 -3.30
C HIS A 86 -11.21 -11.16 -4.77
N PRO A 87 -12.16 -11.97 -5.29
CA PRO A 87 -12.51 -11.95 -6.71
C PRO A 87 -13.27 -10.67 -7.11
N THR A 88 -14.02 -10.07 -6.18
CA THR A 88 -14.95 -8.96 -6.49
C THR A 88 -14.82 -7.75 -5.56
N ILE A 89 -14.22 -7.92 -4.38
CA ILE A 89 -14.10 -6.85 -3.38
C ILE A 89 -12.79 -6.09 -3.64
N GLY A 90 -12.91 -4.77 -3.85
CA GLY A 90 -11.74 -3.91 -4.05
C GLY A 90 -11.17 -3.93 -5.46
N THR A 91 -11.79 -4.67 -6.39
CA THR A 91 -11.30 -4.78 -7.78
C THR A 91 -11.37 -3.43 -8.50
N ILE A 92 -10.24 -2.96 -9.03
CA ILE A 92 -10.14 -1.71 -9.80
C ILE A 92 -9.39 -1.99 -11.09
N ASN A 93 -9.99 -1.68 -12.25
CA ASN A 93 -9.37 -1.86 -13.57
C ASN A 93 -8.79 -3.27 -13.80
N GLY A 94 -9.45 -4.30 -13.27
CA GLY A 94 -9.04 -5.70 -13.36
C GLY A 94 -8.09 -6.19 -12.26
N HIS A 95 -7.51 -5.29 -11.46
CA HIS A 95 -6.66 -5.68 -10.33
C HIS A 95 -7.53 -6.14 -9.14
N LYS A 96 -7.35 -7.38 -8.69
CA LYS A 96 -8.04 -8.00 -7.54
C LYS A 96 -7.24 -7.77 -6.25
N GLN A 97 -7.94 -7.65 -5.12
CA GLN A 97 -7.30 -7.32 -3.85
C GLN A 97 -6.76 -8.59 -3.15
N LEU A 98 -5.53 -8.53 -2.65
CA LEU A 98 -4.97 -9.55 -1.76
C LEU A 98 -5.19 -9.21 -0.29
N ALA A 99 -5.57 -10.20 0.49
CA ALA A 99 -5.62 -10.17 1.95
C ALA A 99 -4.79 -11.33 2.51
N PHE A 100 -4.18 -11.11 3.67
CA PHE A 100 -3.46 -12.11 4.43
C PHE A 100 -3.33 -11.65 5.88
N ASP A 101 -3.20 -12.60 6.78
CA ASP A 101 -2.92 -12.36 8.19
C ASP A 101 -1.45 -12.63 8.48
N ILE A 102 -0.86 -11.83 9.36
CA ILE A 102 0.45 -12.10 9.93
C ILE A 102 0.24 -12.33 11.42
N GLN A 103 0.58 -13.53 11.90
CA GLN A 103 0.55 -13.80 13.33
C GLN A 103 1.76 -13.15 14.00
N ILE A 104 1.56 -11.97 14.57
CA ILE A 104 2.59 -11.21 15.28
C ILE A 104 2.46 -11.54 16.77
N GLY A 105 3.43 -12.25 17.35
CA GLY A 105 3.45 -12.63 18.76
C GLY A 105 3.87 -11.50 19.71
N VAL A 106 3.66 -10.23 19.36
CA VAL A 106 4.26 -9.09 20.06
C VAL A 106 3.17 -8.15 20.57
N GLU A 107 3.34 -7.65 21.79
CA GLU A 107 2.55 -6.53 22.32
C GLU A 107 2.57 -5.36 21.34
N PRO A 108 1.46 -4.58 21.23
CA PRO A 108 1.40 -3.45 20.32
C PRO A 108 2.52 -2.47 20.67
N LYS A 109 3.54 -2.40 19.81
CA LYS A 109 4.57 -1.36 19.92
C LYS A 109 3.88 0.00 19.89
N PRO A 110 4.35 0.98 20.69
CA PRO A 110 3.85 2.34 20.61
C PRO A 110 3.94 2.82 19.16
N THR A 111 2.91 3.56 18.73
CA THR A 111 2.73 4.01 17.35
C THR A 111 4.01 4.64 16.81
N SER A 112 4.78 3.91 16.01
CA SER A 112 5.90 4.49 15.29
C SER A 112 5.35 5.48 14.27
N PRO A 113 6.05 6.60 14.00
CA PRO A 113 5.62 7.54 12.98
C PRO A 113 5.48 6.81 11.64
N ARG A 114 4.25 6.76 11.11
CA ARG A 114 3.96 6.11 9.84
C ARG A 114 4.66 6.89 8.73
N LEU A 115 5.72 6.31 8.17
CA LEU A 115 6.35 6.82 6.96
C LEU A 115 5.46 6.50 5.76
N SER A 116 4.69 7.47 5.27
CA SER A 116 3.97 7.34 4.00
C SER A 116 4.56 8.30 2.97
N LEU A 117 5.16 7.75 1.92
CA LEU A 117 5.68 8.51 0.80
C LEU A 117 4.63 8.60 -0.30
N ASN A 118 4.24 9.82 -0.71
CA ASN A 118 3.44 10.00 -1.92
C ASN A 118 4.37 10.06 -3.14
N PHE A 119 4.66 8.89 -3.71
CA PHE A 119 5.59 8.74 -4.83
C PHE A 119 5.18 9.54 -6.09
N LYS A 120 3.89 9.89 -6.23
CA LYS A 120 3.38 10.65 -7.38
C LYS A 120 3.53 12.16 -7.23
N ALA A 121 3.61 12.68 -6.01
CA ALA A 121 3.67 14.12 -5.73
C ALA A 121 5.07 14.62 -5.33
N ALA A 122 6.01 13.72 -5.05
CA ALA A 122 7.36 14.08 -4.62
C ALA A 122 8.20 14.64 -5.79
N LYS A 123 8.86 15.78 -5.59
CA LYS A 123 9.91 16.28 -6.51
C LYS A 123 11.18 15.45 -6.34
N TRP A 124 11.23 14.28 -6.98
CA TRP A 124 12.28 13.26 -6.80
C TRP A 124 13.72 13.76 -6.89
N THR A 125 14.02 14.68 -7.80
CA THR A 125 15.36 15.26 -7.94
C THR A 125 15.78 16.00 -6.66
N LYS A 126 14.86 16.77 -6.07
CA LYS A 126 15.08 17.50 -4.81
C LYS A 126 15.19 16.53 -3.63
N PHE A 127 14.35 15.49 -3.60
CA PHE A 127 14.42 14.42 -2.59
C PHE A 127 15.79 13.73 -2.60
N ARG A 128 16.25 13.27 -3.76
CA ARG A 128 17.55 12.59 -3.89
C ARG A 128 18.70 13.50 -3.49
N SER A 129 18.68 14.76 -3.93
CA SER A 129 19.71 15.73 -3.56
C SER A 129 19.75 15.95 -2.04
N LYS A 130 18.59 16.10 -1.39
CA LYS A 130 18.53 16.36 0.04
C LYS A 130 18.87 15.12 0.86
N LEU A 131 18.36 13.96 0.47
CA LEU A 131 18.72 12.69 1.10
C LEU A 131 20.23 12.45 1.01
N GLY A 132 20.84 12.70 -0.16
CA GLY A 132 22.29 12.63 -0.33
C GLY A 132 23.04 13.56 0.63
N GLN A 133 22.60 14.81 0.77
CA GLN A 133 23.18 15.76 1.74
C GLN A 133 23.04 15.28 3.18
N GLN A 134 21.89 14.71 3.56
CA GLN A 134 21.69 14.20 4.92
C GLN A 134 22.54 12.97 5.19
N LEU A 135 22.61 12.02 4.25
CA LEU A 135 23.42 10.81 4.41
C LEU A 135 24.92 11.09 4.48
N MET A 136 25.41 12.16 3.83
CA MET A 136 26.81 12.61 3.94
C MET A 136 27.20 13.08 5.35
N LEU A 137 26.23 13.38 6.22
CA LEU A 137 26.49 13.75 7.62
C LEU A 137 26.80 12.53 8.50
N TRP A 138 26.61 11.32 8.00
CA TRP A 138 26.97 10.12 8.74
C TRP A 138 28.49 9.96 8.80
N ASN A 139 29.02 9.82 10.00
CA ASN A 139 30.43 9.51 10.18
C ASN A 139 30.67 8.00 9.96
N ASN A 140 31.29 7.65 8.84
CA ASN A 140 31.49 6.28 8.36
C ASN A 140 32.53 5.45 9.14
N GLU A 141 33.16 6.02 10.17
CA GLU A 141 34.25 5.34 10.90
C GLU A 141 33.74 4.24 11.85
N THR A 142 32.45 4.25 12.20
CA THR A 142 31.87 3.28 13.12
C THR A 142 31.48 1.99 12.40
N SER A 143 32.16 0.88 12.67
CA SER A 143 31.82 -0.42 12.10
C SER A 143 30.42 -0.88 12.53
N LEU A 144 29.60 -1.34 11.58
CA LEU A 144 28.22 -1.82 11.79
C LEU A 144 28.18 -3.27 12.30
N ASN A 145 28.97 -3.56 13.32
CA ASN A 145 29.19 -4.92 13.81
C ASN A 145 28.44 -5.20 15.11
N ALA A 146 27.97 -4.17 15.80
CA ALA A 146 27.20 -4.26 17.04
C ALA A 146 25.75 -3.84 16.83
N ALA A 147 24.82 -4.49 17.53
CA ALA A 147 23.38 -4.21 17.43
C ALA A 147 23.03 -2.74 17.68
N LEU A 148 23.72 -2.10 18.64
CA LEU A 148 23.56 -0.67 18.95
C LEU A 148 23.93 0.22 17.75
N ASN A 149 25.05 -0.07 17.09
CA ASN A 149 25.52 0.69 15.93
C ASN A 149 24.56 0.52 14.74
N ILE A 150 23.95 -0.66 14.58
CA ILE A 150 22.94 -0.93 13.55
C ILE A 150 21.67 -0.13 13.84
N GLU A 151 21.23 -0.07 15.10
CA GLU A 151 20.06 0.69 15.52
C GLU A 151 20.26 2.20 15.35
N GLU A 152 21.44 2.72 15.71
CA GLU A 152 21.82 4.11 15.49
C GLU A 152 21.83 4.46 13.99
N HIS A 153 22.45 3.62 13.16
CA HIS A 153 22.47 3.81 11.71
C HIS A 153 21.05 3.75 11.09
N SER A 154 20.22 2.82 11.57
CA SER A 154 18.81 2.70 11.15
C SER A 154 18.01 3.95 11.52
N THR A 155 18.20 4.46 12.75
CA THR A 155 17.56 5.68 13.25
C THR A 155 18.00 6.90 12.44
N PHE A 156 19.30 7.04 12.18
CA PHE A 156 19.86 8.10 11.36
C PHE A 156 19.32 8.09 9.92
N THR A 157 19.31 6.92 9.28
CA THR A 157 18.79 6.75 7.92
C THR A 157 17.31 7.11 7.86
N THR A 158 16.54 6.65 8.85
CA THR A 158 15.12 6.95 8.97
C THR A 158 14.87 8.46 9.11
N ASN A 159 15.60 9.14 9.98
CA ASN A 159 15.51 10.59 10.17
C ASN A 159 15.92 11.36 8.91
N SER A 160 16.96 10.90 8.21
CA SER A 160 17.42 11.49 6.95
C SER A 160 16.35 11.40 5.85
N ILE A 161 15.68 10.25 5.76
CA ILE A 161 14.54 10.05 4.83
C ILE A 161 13.38 10.96 5.22
N MET A 162 13.05 11.07 6.52
CA MET A 162 11.99 11.96 6.99
C MET A 162 12.25 13.43 6.62
N LEU A 163 13.44 13.93 6.92
CA LEU A 163 13.83 15.31 6.63
C LEU A 163 13.78 15.60 5.13
N ALA A 164 14.34 14.70 4.30
CA ALA A 164 14.29 14.83 2.85
C ALA A 164 12.84 14.78 2.32
N THR A 165 11.96 14.02 2.97
CA THR A 165 10.54 13.94 2.61
C THR A 165 9.79 15.24 2.93
N HIS A 166 9.98 15.79 4.13
CA HIS A 166 9.32 17.01 4.57
C HIS A 166 9.61 18.23 3.68
N GLU A 167 10.83 18.36 3.16
CA GLU A 167 11.21 19.49 2.30
C GLU A 167 10.72 19.39 0.84
N VAL A 168 10.23 18.22 0.44
CA VAL A 168 9.98 17.86 -0.95
C VAL A 168 8.52 17.56 -1.22
N LEU A 169 7.77 17.16 -0.19
CA LEU A 169 6.34 17.23 -0.23
C LEU A 169 5.90 18.70 -0.25
N PRO A 170 4.96 19.09 -1.13
CA PRO A 170 4.39 20.43 -1.10
C PRO A 170 3.84 20.72 0.31
N THR A 171 4.35 21.77 0.97
CA THR A 171 3.79 22.30 2.24
C THR A 171 2.41 22.92 2.05
N SER A 172 1.96 23.05 0.80
CA SER A 172 0.54 23.08 0.54
C SER A 172 -0.03 21.74 1.02
N THR A 173 -0.57 21.73 2.24
CA THR A 173 -1.87 21.07 2.43
C THR A 173 -2.61 21.34 1.14
N PRO A 174 -3.00 20.33 0.37
CA PRO A 174 -4.02 20.58 -0.63
C PRO A 174 -5.05 21.36 0.16
N THR A 175 -5.43 22.55 -0.29
CA THR A 175 -6.76 23.02 -0.01
C THR A 175 -7.62 21.90 -0.56
N SER A 176 -7.89 20.89 0.29
CA SER A 176 -8.88 19.91 0.00
C SER A 176 -10.07 20.82 -0.14
N LYS A 177 -10.51 21.06 -1.38
CA LYS A 177 -11.93 21.31 -1.60
C LYS A 177 -12.55 20.17 -0.82
N SER A 178 -13.05 20.49 0.37
CA SER A 178 -13.50 19.50 1.33
C SER A 178 -14.40 18.60 0.53
N TYR A 179 -14.05 17.32 0.47
CA TYR A 179 -14.95 16.35 -0.12
C TYR A 179 -16.16 16.33 0.81
N THR A 180 -17.15 17.17 0.48
CA THR A 180 -18.36 17.31 1.26
C THR A 180 -19.17 16.07 0.97
N LEU A 181 -19.25 15.19 1.96
CA LEU A 181 -20.13 14.03 1.94
C LEU A 181 -21.56 14.51 1.75
N SER A 182 -22.33 13.78 0.94
CA SER A 182 -23.78 13.95 0.98
C SER A 182 -24.31 13.60 2.37
N GLU A 183 -25.51 14.10 2.68
CA GLU A 183 -26.24 13.74 3.89
C GLU A 183 -26.47 12.21 3.97
N ALA A 184 -26.71 11.58 2.82
CA ALA A 184 -26.81 10.13 2.69
C ALA A 184 -25.52 9.42 3.10
N SER A 185 -24.36 9.84 2.57
CA SER A 185 -23.06 9.27 2.95
C SER A 185 -22.74 9.49 4.42
N THR A 186 -23.07 10.67 4.96
CA THR A 186 -22.86 11.00 6.39
C THR A 186 -23.71 10.11 7.29
N SER A 187 -24.97 9.90 6.95
CA SER A 187 -25.88 8.97 7.64
C SER A 187 -25.36 7.53 7.58
N LEU A 188 -24.81 7.11 6.45
CA LEU A 188 -24.25 5.76 6.27
C LEU A 188 -22.93 5.55 7.03
N VAL A 189 -22.10 6.58 7.22
CA VAL A 189 -20.93 6.52 8.12
C VAL A 189 -21.38 6.23 9.54
N THR A 190 -22.39 6.96 10.02
CA THR A 190 -22.97 6.78 11.35
C THR A 190 -23.55 5.37 11.52
N LEU A 191 -24.34 4.91 10.54
CA LEU A 191 -24.93 3.57 10.54
C LEU A 191 -23.88 2.46 10.54
N LYS A 192 -22.82 2.57 9.73
CA LYS A 192 -21.70 1.62 9.71
C LYS A 192 -21.02 1.55 11.08
N HIS A 193 -20.79 2.68 11.74
CA HIS A 193 -20.16 2.70 13.07
C HIS A 193 -21.05 2.10 14.15
N GLN A 194 -22.36 2.39 14.12
CA GLN A 194 -23.32 1.82 15.08
C GLN A 194 -23.42 0.30 14.93
N THR A 195 -23.56 -0.20 13.70
CA THR A 195 -23.62 -1.64 13.41
C THR A 195 -22.31 -2.36 13.74
N TYR A 196 -21.16 -1.74 13.49
CA TYR A 196 -19.86 -2.27 13.92
C TYR A 196 -19.74 -2.41 15.43
N ARG A 197 -20.08 -1.35 16.18
CA ARG A 197 -20.04 -1.36 17.66
C ARG A 197 -21.00 -2.40 18.23
N ARG A 198 -22.20 -2.53 17.65
CA ARG A 198 -23.17 -3.54 18.05
C ARG A 198 -22.59 -4.95 17.82
N TRP A 199 -22.14 -5.25 16.61
CA TRP A 199 -21.54 -6.54 16.29
C TRP A 199 -20.34 -6.88 17.19
N LYS A 200 -19.44 -5.92 17.44
CA LYS A 200 -18.30 -6.13 18.33
C LYS A 200 -18.69 -6.44 19.78
N ARG A 201 -19.85 -5.96 20.24
CA ARG A 201 -20.38 -6.26 21.59
C ARG A 201 -21.12 -7.59 21.64
N THR A 202 -21.90 -7.91 20.61
CA THR A 202 -22.80 -9.08 20.60
C THR A 202 -22.15 -10.34 20.05
N GLY A 203 -21.14 -10.21 19.18
CA GLY A 203 -20.50 -11.34 18.50
C GLY A 203 -21.41 -12.08 17.51
N ASP A 204 -22.64 -11.61 17.28
CA ASP A 204 -23.67 -12.32 16.53
C ASP A 204 -23.52 -12.15 15.01
N ASN A 205 -23.92 -13.20 14.28
CA ASN A 205 -23.86 -13.20 12.81
C ASN A 205 -24.85 -12.21 12.18
N ILE A 206 -25.94 -11.87 12.86
CA ILE A 206 -26.91 -10.86 12.41
C ILE A 206 -26.26 -9.46 12.46
N GLY A 207 -25.63 -9.10 13.59
CA GLY A 207 -24.84 -7.87 13.70
C GLY A 207 -23.73 -7.78 12.67
N LYS A 208 -23.00 -8.88 12.43
CA LYS A 208 -21.97 -8.98 11.38
C LYS A 208 -22.55 -8.64 10.00
N ARG A 209 -23.67 -9.26 9.64
CA ARG A 209 -24.36 -9.02 8.35
C ARG A 209 -24.80 -7.57 8.19
N HIS A 210 -25.38 -6.96 9.23
CA HIS A 210 -25.78 -5.55 9.18
C HIS A 210 -24.59 -4.60 9.02
N TYR A 211 -23.45 -4.90 9.65
CA TYR A 211 -22.22 -4.14 9.45
C TYR A 211 -21.73 -4.20 8.00
N TYR A 212 -21.64 -5.39 7.41
CA TYR A 212 -21.21 -5.54 6.02
C TYR A 212 -22.17 -4.89 5.03
N ASN A 213 -23.49 -5.01 5.24
CA ASN A 213 -24.49 -4.32 4.42
C ASN A 213 -24.34 -2.80 4.50
N SER A 214 -24.17 -2.24 5.71
CA SER A 214 -23.97 -0.80 5.90
C SER A 214 -22.67 -0.31 5.28
N LYS A 215 -21.61 -1.14 5.31
CA LYS A 215 -20.33 -0.87 4.65
C LYS A 215 -20.49 -0.83 3.12
N ILE A 216 -21.25 -1.74 2.53
CA ILE A 216 -21.52 -1.77 1.07
C ILE A 216 -22.29 -0.52 0.64
N LEU A 217 -23.36 -0.18 1.36
CA LEU A 217 -24.18 1.01 1.08
C LEU A 217 -23.33 2.28 1.15
N LEU A 218 -22.48 2.42 2.18
CA LEU A 218 -21.56 3.55 2.30
C LEU A 218 -20.59 3.63 1.11
N ILE A 219 -19.99 2.50 0.70
CA ILE A 219 -19.06 2.48 -0.45
C ILE A 219 -19.75 2.97 -1.72
N ASN A 220 -20.99 2.54 -1.98
CA ASN A 220 -21.75 2.98 -3.15
C ASN A 220 -22.12 4.47 -3.08
N SER A 221 -22.53 4.95 -1.91
CA SER A 221 -22.84 6.37 -1.68
C SER A 221 -21.60 7.26 -1.90
N LEU A 222 -20.44 6.85 -1.38
CA LEU A 222 -19.18 7.58 -1.57
C LEU A 222 -18.73 7.59 -3.05
N ARG A 223 -18.98 6.52 -3.79
CA ARG A 223 -18.72 6.48 -5.25
C ARG A 223 -19.59 7.48 -5.99
N ASN A 224 -20.86 7.61 -5.62
CA ASN A 224 -21.77 8.59 -6.21
C ASN A 224 -21.36 10.02 -5.88
N ASP A 225 -21.08 10.32 -4.61
CA ASP A 225 -20.57 11.63 -4.18
C ASP A 225 -19.29 12.02 -4.95
N ARG A 226 -18.41 11.05 -5.21
CA ARG A 226 -17.17 11.28 -6.00
C ARG A 226 -17.46 11.56 -7.47
N ARG A 227 -18.41 10.84 -8.08
CA ARG A 227 -18.85 11.07 -9.46
C ARG A 227 -19.52 12.43 -9.60
N ASP A 228 -20.40 12.80 -8.68
CA ASP A 228 -21.11 14.08 -8.71
C ASP A 228 -20.16 15.26 -8.52
N ASN A 229 -19.18 15.12 -7.62
CA ASN A 229 -18.14 16.13 -7.45
C ASN A 229 -17.25 16.26 -8.69
N LEU A 230 -16.93 15.15 -9.36
CA LEU A 230 -16.21 15.18 -10.64
C LEU A 230 -17.04 15.88 -11.72
N ASN A 231 -18.33 15.59 -11.82
CA ASN A 231 -19.24 16.25 -12.76
C ASN A 231 -19.33 17.76 -12.50
N LYS A 232 -19.47 18.18 -11.23
CA LYS A 232 -19.46 19.59 -10.84
C LYS A 232 -18.14 20.28 -11.18
N LEU A 233 -17.01 19.60 -10.96
CA LEU A 233 -15.69 20.11 -11.32
C LEU A 233 -15.56 20.28 -12.84
N MET A 234 -15.96 19.29 -13.61
CA MET A 234 -15.94 19.34 -15.08
C MET A 234 -16.86 20.45 -15.61
N SER A 235 -18.09 20.57 -15.09
CA SER A 235 -19.00 21.65 -15.45
C SER A 235 -18.45 23.04 -15.11
N SER A 236 -17.77 23.20 -13.98
CA SER A 236 -17.10 24.44 -13.58
C SER A 236 -15.93 24.79 -14.50
N LEU A 237 -15.13 23.80 -14.89
CA LEU A 237 -14.01 23.97 -15.81
C LEU A 237 -14.50 24.33 -17.22
N CYS A 238 -15.58 23.69 -17.69
CA CYS A 238 -16.21 24.01 -18.97
C CYS A 238 -16.86 25.40 -18.98
N HIS A 239 -17.55 25.80 -17.90
CA HIS A 239 -18.07 27.17 -17.75
C HIS A 239 -16.96 28.22 -17.75
N LYS A 240 -15.85 27.98 -17.04
CA LYS A 240 -14.70 28.90 -17.05
C LYS A 240 -14.10 29.08 -18.44
N LYS A 241 -14.13 28.05 -19.29
CA LYS A 241 -13.65 28.12 -20.68
C LYS A 241 -14.64 28.83 -21.62
N MET A 242 -15.95 28.62 -21.45
CA MET A 242 -16.97 29.30 -22.26
C MET A 242 -17.12 30.80 -21.96
N TYR A 243 -16.80 31.24 -20.74
CA TYR A 243 -16.85 32.64 -20.35
C TYR A 243 -15.47 33.31 -20.27
N SER A 244 -14.37 32.63 -20.63
CA SER A 244 -13.05 33.28 -20.78
C SER A 244 -12.82 33.89 -22.16
N ASP A 245 -13.73 33.68 -23.12
CA ASP A 245 -13.71 34.40 -24.39
C ASP A 245 -14.66 35.61 -24.32
N LYS A 246 -14.28 36.58 -23.48
CA LYS A 246 -14.75 37.97 -23.59
C LYS A 246 -13.61 38.93 -23.23
N VAL A 247 -13.03 39.48 -24.32
CA VAL A 247 -12.34 40.77 -24.52
C VAL A 247 -11.07 41.02 -23.71
#